data_AF-A0A1W9PPE2-F1
#
_entry.id   AF-A0A1W9PPE2-F1
#
_cell.length_a   1.000
_cell.length_b   1.000
_cell.length_c   1.000
_cell.angle_alpha   90.00
_cell.angle_beta   90.00
_cell.angle_gamma   90.00
#
_symmetry.space_group_name_H-M   'P 1'
#
loop_
_entity.id
_entity.type
_entity.pdbx_description
1 polymer ?
#
loop_
_entity_poly.entity_id
_entity_poly.type
_entity_poly.pdbx_seq_one_letter_code
_entity_poly.pdbx_strand_id
1 'polypeptide(L)'
;MKVGDVRALADGRIYTGRKALELGLVDNIGNFYDALEYAGQLGGIKGRVVPVYLPEEKNFSLIRFLFGSDARNMVEDFVMDKEGAISGGYLYRPGM
;
A
#
# COMPACT_ATOMS: atom_id res chain seq x y z
N MET A 1 -9.81 35.60 4.54
CA MET A 1 -9.34 36.04 5.88
C MET A 1 -8.05 36.84 5.71
N LYS A 2 -7.87 37.99 6.37
CA LYS A 2 -6.60 38.74 6.31
C LYS A 2 -5.64 38.22 7.38
N VAL A 3 -4.33 38.46 7.20
CA VAL A 3 -3.29 37.99 8.14
C VAL A 3 -3.55 38.45 9.60
N GLY A 4 -4.05 39.67 9.78
CA GLY A 4 -4.40 40.19 11.11
C GLY A 4 -5.53 39.41 11.79
N ASP A 5 -6.54 39.00 11.02
CA ASP A 5 -7.67 38.21 11.51
C ASP A 5 -7.21 36.80 11.91
N VAL A 6 -6.32 36.20 11.12
CA VAL A 6 -5.70 34.89 11.44
C VAL A 6 -4.94 34.97 12.76
N ARG A 7 -4.15 36.04 12.97
CA ARG A 7 -3.36 36.22 14.20
C ARG A 7 -4.24 36.28 15.45
N ALA A 8 -5.44 36.84 15.37
CA ALA A 8 -6.38 36.89 16.50
C ALA A 8 -6.99 35.52 16.84
N LEU A 9 -7.06 34.60 15.87
CA LEU A 9 -7.61 33.25 16.02
C LEU A 9 -6.53 32.18 16.30
N ALA A 10 -5.29 32.42 15.90
CA ALA A 10 -4.18 31.46 15.97
C ALA A 10 -3.41 31.53 17.31
N ASP A 11 -4.12 31.50 18.43
CA ASP A 11 -3.53 31.55 19.79
C ASP A 11 -3.43 30.18 20.48
N GLY A 12 -3.71 29.10 19.75
CA GLY A 12 -3.63 27.72 20.24
C GLY A 12 -4.91 27.20 20.91
N ARG A 13 -5.98 27.99 20.97
CA ARG A 13 -7.28 27.51 21.46
C ARG A 13 -7.91 26.48 20.50
N ILE A 14 -8.65 25.55 21.09
CA ILE A 14 -9.42 24.55 20.33
C ILE A 14 -10.77 25.14 19.95
N TYR A 15 -11.18 24.90 18.70
CA TYR A 15 -12.51 25.25 18.21
C TYR A 15 -13.32 23.97 17.92
N THR A 16 -14.61 24.00 18.25
CA THR A 16 -15.53 22.98 17.74
C THR A 16 -15.73 23.17 16.23
N GLY A 17 -16.12 22.12 15.51
CA GLY A 17 -16.39 22.23 14.06
C GLY A 17 -17.36 23.36 13.73
N ARG A 18 -18.48 23.47 14.44
CA ARG A 18 -19.46 24.55 14.23
C ARG A 18 -18.83 25.93 14.43
N LYS A 19 -18.00 26.11 15.46
CA LYS A 19 -17.34 27.39 15.71
C LYS A 19 -16.30 27.71 14.63
N ALA A 20 -15.57 26.70 14.18
CA ALA A 20 -14.62 26.85 13.07
C ALA A 20 -15.32 27.25 11.77
N LEU A 21 -16.52 26.71 11.50
CA LEU A 21 -17.34 27.09 10.34
C LEU A 21 -17.77 28.56 10.43
N GLU A 22 -18.30 29.01 11.57
CA GLU A 22 -18.69 30.41 11.79
C GLU A 22 -17.52 31.39 11.59
N LEU A 23 -16.31 30.97 11.99
CA LEU A 23 -15.09 31.76 11.85
C LEU A 23 -14.45 31.65 10.46
N GLY A 24 -14.99 30.81 9.56
CA GLY A 24 -14.44 30.57 8.23
C GLY A 24 -13.09 29.85 8.24
N LEU A 25 -12.81 29.07 9.29
CA LEU A 25 -11.61 28.22 9.39
C LEU A 25 -11.77 26.88 8.66
N VAL A 26 -13.01 26.46 8.43
CA VAL A 26 -13.37 25.29 7.61
C VAL A 26 -14.50 25.67 6.67
N ASP A 27 -14.60 24.99 5.53
CA ASP A 27 -15.61 25.33 4.52
C ASP A 27 -16.98 24.71 4.82
N ASN A 28 -17.00 23.49 5.37
CA ASN A 28 -18.22 22.71 5.59
C ASN A 28 -18.11 21.80 6.81
N ILE A 29 -19.27 21.34 7.32
CA ILE A 29 -19.37 20.32 8.36
C ILE A 29 -19.84 19.01 7.74
N GLY A 30 -19.11 17.95 8.01
CA GLY A 30 -19.42 16.61 7.51
C GLY A 30 -18.48 15.58 8.12
N ASN A 31 -18.64 14.35 7.67
CA ASN A 31 -17.77 13.23 7.98
C ASN A 31 -16.80 12.94 6.81
N PHE A 32 -16.09 11.83 6.90
CA PHE A 32 -15.14 11.38 5.89
C PHE A 32 -15.78 11.20 4.49
N TYR A 33 -16.97 10.63 4.41
CA TYR A 33 -17.62 10.34 3.13
C TYR A 33 -18.10 11.62 2.43
N ASP A 34 -18.53 12.63 3.19
CA ASP A 34 -18.84 13.95 2.63
C ASP A 34 -17.58 14.56 2.00
N ALA A 35 -16.46 14.53 2.71
CA ALA A 35 -15.17 15.01 2.20
C ALA A 35 -14.70 14.22 0.96
N LEU A 36 -14.89 12.89 0.96
CA LEU A 36 -14.57 12.02 -0.17
C LEU A 36 -15.40 12.38 -1.42
N GLU A 37 -16.69 12.60 -1.24
CA GLU A 37 -17.59 12.99 -2.33
C GLU A 37 -17.22 14.36 -2.89
N TYR A 38 -16.99 15.37 -2.03
CA TYR A 38 -16.52 16.69 -2.46
C TYR A 38 -15.20 16.60 -3.24
N ALA A 39 -14.24 15.80 -2.75
CA ALA A 39 -12.97 15.60 -3.43
C ALA A 39 -13.16 14.94 -4.80
N GLY A 40 -14.03 13.93 -4.91
CA GLY A 40 -14.33 13.29 -6.18
C GLY A 40 -15.04 14.21 -7.17
N GLN A 41 -15.96 15.05 -6.71
CA GLN A 41 -16.61 16.06 -7.54
C GLN A 41 -15.59 17.08 -8.09
N LEU A 42 -14.71 17.61 -7.24
CA LEU A 42 -13.64 18.53 -7.65
C LEU A 42 -12.63 17.86 -8.60
N GLY A 43 -12.38 16.56 -8.40
CA GLY A 43 -11.54 15.74 -9.26
C GLY A 43 -12.20 15.30 -10.58
N GLY A 44 -13.48 15.64 -10.81
CA GLY A 44 -14.21 15.27 -12.03
C GLY A 44 -14.59 13.80 -12.14
N ILE A 45 -14.63 13.06 -11.02
CA ILE A 45 -15.07 11.67 -10.99
C ILE A 45 -16.57 11.62 -11.31
N LYS A 46 -16.94 10.81 -12.31
CA LYS A 46 -18.34 10.55 -12.66
C LYS A 46 -18.85 9.34 -11.89
N GLY A 47 -19.97 9.49 -11.21
CA GLY A 47 -20.61 8.41 -10.45
C GLY A 47 -20.10 8.31 -9.02
N ARG A 48 -20.23 7.12 -8.42
CA ARG A 48 -19.95 6.91 -6.99
C ARG A 48 -18.45 6.93 -6.72
N VAL A 49 -18.02 7.78 -5.78
CA VAL A 49 -16.64 7.81 -5.27
C VAL A 49 -16.47 6.73 -4.22
N VAL A 50 -15.45 5.88 -4.39
CA VAL A 50 -15.12 4.81 -3.45
C VAL A 50 -13.67 4.95 -2.98
N PRO A 51 -13.38 4.83 -1.68
CA PRO A 51 -12.00 4.86 -1.20
C PRO A 51 -11.28 3.57 -1.59
N VAL A 52 -10.05 3.69 -2.08
CA VAL A 52 -9.18 2.56 -2.39
C VAL A 52 -8.17 2.41 -1.26
N TYR A 53 -8.13 1.23 -0.66
CA TYR A 53 -7.16 0.88 0.36
C TYR A 53 -6.11 -0.04 -0.25
N LEU A 54 -4.84 0.19 0.08
CA LEU A 54 -3.77 -0.74 -0.28
C LEU A 54 -4.03 -2.09 0.43
N PRO A 55 -3.91 -3.22 -0.27
CA PRO A 55 -3.99 -4.51 0.39
C PRO A 55 -2.88 -4.60 1.43
N GLU A 56 -3.23 -4.99 2.65
CA GLU A 56 -2.23 -5.39 3.64
C GLU A 56 -1.40 -6.52 3.03
N GLU A 57 -0.07 -6.40 3.02
CA GLU A 57 0.83 -7.47 2.60
C GLU A 57 0.73 -8.63 3.60
N LYS A 58 -0.31 -9.46 3.47
CA LYS A 58 -0.41 -10.75 4.16
C LYS A 58 0.43 -11.76 3.42
N ASN A 59 1.75 -11.52 3.40
CA ASN A 59 2.74 -12.46 2.88
C ASN A 59 2.97 -13.59 3.88
N PHE A 60 1.91 -14.31 4.28
CA PHE A 60 2.04 -15.68 4.77
C PHE A 60 2.36 -16.55 3.56
N SER A 61 3.60 -16.48 3.09
CA SER A 61 4.08 -17.38 2.06
C SER A 61 4.19 -18.77 2.67
N LEU A 62 3.15 -19.58 2.49
CA LEU A 62 3.11 -20.98 2.92
C LEU A 62 4.28 -21.77 2.30
N ILE A 63 4.67 -21.39 1.07
CA ILE A 63 5.85 -21.91 0.40
C ILE A 63 7.12 -21.55 1.19
N ARG A 64 7.30 -20.30 1.62
CA ARG A 64 8.46 -19.92 2.46
C ARG A 64 8.44 -20.61 3.83
N PHE A 65 7.26 -20.87 4.39
CA PHE A 65 7.11 -21.63 5.64
C PHE A 65 7.48 -23.12 5.47
N LEU A 66 7.03 -23.75 4.38
CA LEU A 66 7.28 -25.17 4.11
C LEU A 66 8.70 -25.45 3.57
N PHE A 67 9.30 -24.51 2.83
CA PHE A 67 10.60 -24.67 2.17
C PHE A 67 11.71 -23.82 2.79
N GLY A 68 11.49 -23.27 3.99
CA GLY A 68 12.32 -22.24 4.62
C GLY A 68 13.71 -22.67 5.11
N SER A 69 14.03 -23.97 5.13
CA SER A 69 15.33 -24.45 5.62
C SER A 69 15.96 -25.61 4.85
N ASP A 70 15.20 -26.40 4.07
CA ASP A 70 15.70 -27.73 3.65
C ASP A 70 15.59 -28.02 2.14
N ALA A 71 15.22 -27.05 1.31
CA ALA A 71 15.06 -27.27 -0.13
C ALA A 71 16.37 -27.60 -0.87
N ARG A 72 17.53 -27.20 -0.32
CA ARG A 72 18.84 -27.52 -0.91
C ARG A 72 19.19 -29.00 -0.77
N ASN A 73 18.90 -29.60 0.37
CA ASN A 73 19.23 -31.01 0.65
C ASN A 73 18.28 -31.95 -0.10
N MET A 74 17.00 -31.56 -0.27
CA MET A 74 16.01 -32.37 -0.98
C MET A 74 16.27 -32.45 -2.51
N VAL A 75 16.90 -31.43 -3.10
CA VAL A 75 17.30 -31.43 -4.51
C VAL A 75 18.56 -32.28 -4.71
N GLU A 76 19.51 -32.28 -3.76
CA GLU A 76 20.67 -33.18 -3.81
C GLU A 76 20.27 -34.65 -3.66
N ASP A 77 19.36 -34.97 -2.74
CA ASP A 77 18.88 -36.35 -2.53
C ASP A 77 18.06 -36.86 -3.72
N PHE A 78 17.22 -36.01 -4.33
CA PHE A 78 16.44 -36.40 -5.52
C PHE A 78 17.29 -36.55 -6.79
N VAL A 79 18.43 -35.86 -6.87
CA VAL A 79 19.40 -35.97 -7.97
C VAL A 79 20.32 -37.19 -7.80
N MET A 80 20.53 -37.68 -6.57
CA MET A 80 21.41 -38.82 -6.28
C MET A 80 20.71 -40.20 -6.29
N ASP A 81 19.40 -40.27 -6.03
CA ASP A 81 18.71 -41.55 -5.78
C ASP A 81 18.21 -42.32 -7.02
N LYS A 82 18.32 -41.78 -8.24
CA LYS A 82 17.94 -42.54 -9.44
C LYS A 82 19.05 -42.64 -10.46
N GLU A 83 19.58 -43.86 -10.55
CA GLU A 83 20.29 -44.38 -11.71
C GLU A 83 19.68 -43.83 -13.01
N GLY A 84 20.46 -43.03 -13.72
CA GLY A 84 20.25 -42.73 -15.13
C GLY A 84 19.02 -41.89 -15.44
N ALA A 85 19.13 -40.57 -15.27
CA ALA A 85 18.96 -39.60 -16.37
C ALA A 85 18.44 -38.26 -15.85
N ILE A 86 19.34 -37.32 -15.54
CA ILE A 86 19.11 -35.91 -15.88
C ILE A 86 20.45 -35.31 -16.34
N SER A 87 20.55 -35.14 -17.65
CA SER A 87 21.65 -34.47 -18.33
C SER A 87 21.76 -33.02 -17.86
N GLY A 88 22.91 -32.67 -17.30
CA GLY A 88 23.26 -31.31 -16.90
C GLY A 88 24.77 -31.09 -16.95
N GLY A 89 25.44 -31.62 -17.97
CA GLY A 89 26.87 -31.43 -18.20
C GLY A 89 27.13 -30.19 -19.06
N TYR A 90 27.95 -29.28 -18.52
CA TYR A 90 28.44 -28.05 -19.14
C TYR A 90 28.76 -28.16 -20.64
N LEU A 91 28.23 -27.24 -21.43
CA LEU A 91 28.62 -27.02 -22.83
C LEU A 91 29.97 -26.30 -22.85
N TYR A 92 31.06 -26.99 -23.20
CA TYR A 92 32.31 -26.35 -23.63
C TYR A 92 32.75 -26.95 -24.97
N ARG A 93 32.82 -26.10 -26.00
CA ARG A 93 33.41 -26.42 -27.32
C ARG A 93 34.54 -25.44 -27.59
N PRO A 94 35.82 -25.83 -27.41
CA PRO A 94 36.92 -25.09 -28.03
C PRO A 94 37.00 -25.49 -29.51
N GLY A 95 37.14 -24.49 -30.38
CA GLY A 95 37.27 -24.67 -31.81
C GLY A 95 38.66 -25.16 -32.24
N MET A 96 38.64 -25.83 -33.41
CA MET A 96 39.73 -26.47 -34.18
C MET A 96 40.31 -27.75 -33.60
#